data_AF-A0A2E5DXH3-F1
#
_entry.id   AF-A0A2E5DXH3-F1
#
_cell.length_a   1.000
_cell.length_b   1.000
_cell.length_c   1.000
_cell.angle_alpha   90.00
_cell.angle_beta   90.00
_cell.angle_gamma   90.00
#
_symmetry.space_group_name_H-M   'P 1'
#
loop_
_entity.id
_entity.type
_entity.pdbx_description
1 polymer ?
#
loop_
_entity_poly.entity_id
_entity_poly.type
_entity_poly.pdbx_seq_one_letter_code
_entity_poly.pdbx_strand_id
1 'polypeptide(L)'
;MVMYQLALQATIALAIPLIEGFEGVETNAYVDNVGVPTICAGMTRYPDGSPVRIGDKCSRPVCRAYLQTMIEEKYIPKLMNIPGWERLGKCRRAALVSFAWNLGPNFYGRDGFESISEVLRAGAKNPEEYRRMPEVLGLYTKAKGVELEGLKIRRAEEGRVWSREDDGEMIFSCSIATFLQKAPISSRYLSSEGRQGIEPGETIEVVAADSLPASPYQWITIKGSGERWTVYQPHWLVKAEGEEVEPVEGGPIDWSNFNQRITKYLTVGEVLQWDSRRRPSNGSKEEEEIISLAKQFDLIREAWGGPIGVVSGYRPDAVNREVGGVAASYHIRGMALDVYPVGESCKAFHKWLSRRWTGGLGDGCSRGFVHIDTRDEGRFAPRADARPCCVWSY
;
A
#
# COMPACT_ATOMS: atom_id res chain seq x y z
N MET A 1 4.00 -9.54 18.71
CA MET A 1 4.75 -10.58 17.97
C MET A 1 3.96 -11.16 16.80
N VAL A 2 2.77 -11.74 16.98
CA VAL A 2 1.93 -12.31 15.89
C VAL A 2 1.60 -11.30 14.76
N MET A 3 1.47 -10.02 15.10
CA MET A 3 1.07 -8.92 14.19
C MET A 3 2.13 -8.54 13.15
N TYR A 4 3.41 -8.54 13.55
CA TYR A 4 4.55 -8.25 12.67
C TYR A 4 4.75 -9.40 11.68
N GLN A 5 4.42 -10.62 12.12
CA GLN A 5 4.64 -11.85 11.38
C GLN A 5 3.83 -11.92 10.07
N LEU A 6 2.59 -11.41 10.04
CA LEU A 6 1.71 -11.47 8.86
C LEU A 6 2.03 -10.42 7.78
N ALA A 7 2.40 -9.18 8.16
CA ALA A 7 2.91 -8.20 7.21
C ALA A 7 4.25 -8.66 6.59
N LEU A 8 5.05 -9.37 7.38
CA LEU A 8 6.23 -10.07 6.88
C LEU A 8 5.87 -11.24 5.97
N GLN A 9 4.79 -12.00 6.22
CA GLN A 9 4.41 -13.11 5.32
C GLN A 9 4.16 -12.64 3.88
N ALA A 10 3.45 -11.52 3.68
CA ALA A 10 3.25 -10.96 2.34
C ALA A 10 4.57 -10.49 1.69
N THR A 11 5.49 -9.96 2.50
CA THR A 11 6.84 -9.59 2.07
C THR A 11 7.65 -10.83 1.65
N ILE A 12 7.63 -11.88 2.47
CA ILE A 12 8.36 -13.13 2.27
C ILE A 12 7.82 -13.87 1.03
N ALA A 13 6.50 -13.91 0.86
CA ALA A 13 5.85 -14.51 -0.30
C ALA A 13 6.28 -13.86 -1.62
N LEU A 14 6.64 -12.57 -1.61
CA LEU A 14 7.22 -11.88 -2.77
C LEU A 14 8.75 -12.07 -2.88
N ALA A 15 9.46 -12.06 -1.75
CA ALA A 15 10.92 -12.15 -1.72
C ALA A 15 11.45 -13.54 -2.13
N ILE A 16 10.78 -14.62 -1.71
CA ILE A 16 11.18 -16.01 -2.03
C ILE A 16 11.28 -16.24 -3.55
N PRO A 17 10.22 -16.04 -4.36
CA PRO A 17 10.32 -16.29 -5.80
C PRO A 17 11.30 -15.34 -6.49
N LEU A 18 11.46 -14.12 -5.99
CA LEU A 18 12.46 -13.18 -6.50
C LEU A 18 13.89 -13.70 -6.29
N ILE A 19 14.20 -14.19 -5.08
CA ILE A 19 15.51 -14.77 -4.75
C ILE A 19 15.75 -16.07 -5.54
N GLU A 20 14.79 -17.00 -5.54
CA GLU A 20 14.89 -18.27 -6.27
C GLU A 20 15.12 -18.06 -7.77
N GLY A 21 14.54 -17.00 -8.35
CA GLY A 21 14.73 -16.64 -9.75
C GLY A 21 16.16 -16.23 -10.10
N PHE A 22 16.92 -15.67 -9.15
CA PHE A 22 18.32 -15.25 -9.36
C PHE A 22 19.34 -16.29 -8.88
N GLU A 23 19.11 -16.93 -7.75
CA GLU A 23 20.04 -17.91 -7.19
C GLU A 23 19.90 -19.29 -7.85
N GLY A 24 18.75 -19.56 -8.47
CA GLY A 24 18.33 -20.93 -8.79
C GLY A 24 17.98 -21.72 -7.53
N VAL A 25 17.61 -23.00 -7.70
CA VAL A 25 17.36 -23.92 -6.59
C VAL A 25 18.00 -25.27 -6.88
N GLU A 26 19.16 -25.51 -6.26
CA GLU A 26 19.91 -26.76 -6.41
C GLU A 26 19.67 -27.70 -5.24
N THR A 27 19.05 -28.86 -5.49
CA THR A 27 18.70 -29.82 -4.44
C THR A 27 19.84 -30.74 -4.01
N ASN A 28 20.98 -30.68 -4.70
CA ASN A 28 22.20 -31.40 -4.32
C ASN A 28 23.29 -30.38 -4.03
N ALA A 29 24.04 -30.57 -2.96
CA ALA A 29 25.14 -29.65 -2.62
C ALA A 29 26.22 -29.66 -3.72
N TYR A 30 26.68 -28.47 -4.09
CA TYR A 30 27.73 -28.22 -5.08
C TYR A 30 28.79 -27.27 -4.50
N VAL A 31 29.95 -27.16 -5.17
CA VAL A 31 30.99 -26.17 -4.80
C VAL A 31 30.80 -24.94 -5.68
N ASP A 32 30.61 -23.77 -5.07
CA ASP A 32 30.46 -22.52 -5.82
C ASP A 32 31.78 -22.02 -6.44
N ASN A 33 31.73 -20.90 -7.17
CA ASN A 33 32.90 -20.32 -7.85
C ASN A 33 34.00 -19.80 -6.90
N VAL A 34 33.74 -19.72 -5.60
CA VAL A 34 34.71 -19.33 -4.57
C VAL A 34 35.11 -20.49 -3.66
N GLY A 35 34.70 -21.72 -3.98
CA GLY A 35 35.12 -22.94 -3.31
C GLY A 35 34.26 -23.32 -2.09
N VAL A 36 33.08 -22.72 -1.91
CA VAL A 36 32.22 -22.94 -0.74
C VAL A 36 31.08 -23.92 -1.09
N PRO A 37 30.90 -25.00 -0.29
CA PRO A 37 29.74 -25.87 -0.43
C PRO A 37 28.43 -25.11 -0.29
N THR A 38 27.55 -25.26 -1.30
CA THR A 38 26.32 -24.49 -1.46
C THR A 38 25.18 -25.42 -1.87
N ILE A 39 23.96 -25.16 -1.38
CA ILE A 39 22.74 -25.92 -1.71
C ILE A 39 21.53 -24.98 -1.73
N CYS A 40 20.39 -25.47 -2.24
CA CYS A 40 19.13 -24.75 -2.31
C CYS A 40 19.28 -23.42 -3.07
N ALA A 41 18.71 -22.32 -2.56
CA ALA A 41 18.81 -20.98 -3.15
C ALA A 41 20.08 -20.25 -2.64
N GLY A 42 21.26 -20.79 -2.96
CA GLY A 42 22.54 -20.15 -2.61
C GLY A 42 22.91 -20.25 -1.12
N MET A 43 22.44 -21.27 -0.40
CA MET A 43 22.71 -21.43 1.03
C MET A 43 24.06 -22.13 1.26
N THR A 44 24.91 -21.55 2.11
CA THR A 44 26.18 -22.15 2.55
C THR A 44 26.12 -22.68 3.99
N ARG A 45 25.04 -22.31 4.72
CA ARG A 45 24.69 -22.80 6.05
C ARG A 45 23.20 -23.04 6.14
N TYR A 46 22.80 -24.04 6.90
CA TYR A 46 21.40 -24.32 7.23
C TYR A 46 20.89 -23.34 8.30
N PRO A 47 19.56 -23.26 8.53
CA PRO A 47 18.98 -22.33 9.51
C PRO A 47 19.52 -22.49 10.94
N ASP A 48 19.90 -23.71 11.31
CA ASP A 48 20.54 -24.03 12.60
C ASP A 48 22.01 -23.55 12.69
N GLY A 49 22.56 -22.99 11.61
CA GLY A 49 23.92 -22.49 11.50
C GLY A 49 24.95 -23.54 11.07
N SER A 50 24.56 -24.81 10.94
CA SER A 50 25.45 -25.87 10.49
C SER A 50 25.89 -25.64 9.03
N PRO A 51 27.16 -25.91 8.68
CA PRO A 51 27.64 -25.71 7.32
C PRO A 51 27.07 -26.77 6.37
N VAL A 52 26.83 -26.37 5.13
CA VAL A 52 26.52 -27.30 4.03
C VAL A 52 27.74 -28.18 3.75
N ARG A 53 27.52 -29.47 3.48
CA ARG A 53 28.56 -30.44 3.17
C ARG A 53 28.33 -31.01 1.78
N ILE A 54 29.42 -31.29 1.06
CA ILE A 54 29.32 -31.98 -0.22
C ILE A 54 28.73 -33.38 -0.01
N GLY A 55 27.73 -33.72 -0.81
CA GLY A 55 26.92 -34.93 -0.65
C GLY A 55 25.56 -34.70 0.02
N ASP A 56 25.33 -33.55 0.65
CA ASP A 56 24.02 -33.20 1.19
C ASP A 56 22.98 -33.15 0.06
N LYS A 57 21.78 -33.67 0.35
CA LYS A 57 20.62 -33.66 -0.56
C LYS A 57 19.41 -33.09 0.15
N CYS A 58 18.64 -32.31 -0.59
CA CYS A 58 17.44 -31.65 -0.12
C CYS A 58 16.27 -31.89 -1.10
N SER A 59 15.06 -31.47 -0.74
CA SER A 59 13.92 -31.41 -1.65
C SER A 59 13.52 -29.95 -1.86
N ARG A 60 12.87 -29.63 -2.98
CA ARG A 60 12.42 -28.25 -3.26
C ARG A 60 11.54 -27.66 -2.16
N PRO A 61 10.55 -28.37 -1.59
CA PRO A 61 9.76 -27.84 -0.47
C PRO A 61 10.62 -27.54 0.77
N VAL A 62 11.60 -28.39 1.08
CA VAL A 62 12.51 -28.18 2.22
C VAL A 62 13.44 -27.00 1.97
N CYS A 63 14.00 -26.87 0.75
CA CYS A 63 14.79 -25.69 0.37
C CYS A 63 14.02 -24.40 0.53
N ARG A 64 12.75 -24.37 0.09
CA ARG A 64 11.88 -23.20 0.25
C ARG A 64 11.60 -22.90 1.72
N ALA A 65 11.33 -23.92 2.54
CA ALA A 65 11.14 -23.76 3.98
C ALA A 65 12.41 -23.20 4.65
N TYR A 66 13.59 -23.69 4.28
CA TYR A 66 14.86 -23.16 4.77
C TYR A 66 15.10 -21.71 4.36
N LEU A 67 14.82 -21.36 3.10
CA LEU A 67 14.91 -19.98 2.62
C LEU A 67 13.96 -19.06 3.43
N GLN A 68 12.71 -19.48 3.63
CA GLN A 68 11.76 -18.75 4.46
C GLN A 68 12.29 -18.53 5.88
N THR A 69 12.74 -19.58 6.57
CA THR A 69 13.28 -19.48 7.92
C THR A 69 14.49 -18.56 7.98
N MET A 70 15.40 -18.65 7.00
CA MET A 70 16.56 -17.76 6.94
C MET A 70 16.14 -16.30 6.80
N ILE A 71 15.20 -15.99 5.88
CA ILE A 71 14.69 -14.63 5.69
C ILE A 71 14.06 -14.11 7.00
N GLU A 72 13.20 -14.89 7.62
CA GLU A 72 12.49 -14.55 8.86
C GLU A 72 13.41 -14.31 10.05
N GLU A 73 14.36 -15.21 10.28
CA GLU A 73 15.16 -15.21 11.52
C GLU A 73 16.47 -14.43 11.39
N LYS A 74 17.05 -14.35 10.19
CA LYS A 74 18.42 -13.84 10.00
C LYS A 74 18.48 -12.55 9.20
N TYR A 75 17.54 -12.32 8.28
CA TYR A 75 17.57 -11.15 7.40
C TYR A 75 16.64 -10.04 7.90
N ILE A 76 15.34 -10.34 8.05
CA ILE A 76 14.33 -9.36 8.45
C ILE A 76 14.73 -8.58 9.71
N PRO A 77 15.18 -9.21 10.82
CA PRO A 77 15.51 -8.47 12.06
C PRO A 77 16.58 -7.40 11.87
N LYS A 78 17.48 -7.57 10.89
CA LYS A 78 18.51 -6.58 10.57
C LYS A 78 17.94 -5.45 9.73
N LEU A 79 17.10 -5.77 8.74
CA LEU A 79 16.47 -4.80 7.85
C LEU A 79 15.44 -3.91 8.57
N MET A 80 14.85 -4.40 9.66
CA MET A 80 13.96 -3.61 10.53
C MET A 80 14.63 -2.37 11.14
N ASN A 81 15.97 -2.30 11.15
CA ASN A 81 16.69 -1.12 11.64
C ASN A 81 16.76 0.01 10.59
N ILE A 82 16.29 -0.23 9.36
CA ILE A 82 16.19 0.79 8.33
C ILE A 82 15.07 1.77 8.73
N PRO A 83 15.32 3.09 8.79
CA PRO A 83 14.30 4.08 9.11
C PRO A 83 13.08 3.98 8.19
N GLY A 84 11.88 4.09 8.77
CA GLY A 84 10.63 4.02 8.01
C GLY A 84 10.26 2.62 7.49
N TRP A 85 10.97 1.57 7.91
CA TRP A 85 10.71 0.18 7.49
C TRP A 85 9.24 -0.23 7.66
N GLU A 86 8.60 0.19 8.74
CA GLU A 86 7.20 -0.05 9.05
C GLU A 86 6.22 0.57 8.05
N ARG A 87 6.62 1.65 7.36
CA ARG A 87 5.82 2.30 6.32
C ARG A 87 6.05 1.73 4.92
N LEU A 88 7.19 1.08 4.66
CA LEU A 88 7.45 0.42 3.39
C LEU A 88 6.41 -0.69 3.15
N GLY A 89 5.88 -0.79 1.93
CA GLY A 89 4.98 -1.89 1.59
C GLY A 89 5.73 -3.20 1.33
N LYS A 90 4.97 -4.24 1.00
CA LYS A 90 5.48 -5.60 0.78
C LYS A 90 6.48 -5.66 -0.37
N CYS A 91 6.31 -4.85 -1.42
CA CYS A 91 7.17 -4.87 -2.61
C CYS A 91 8.53 -4.23 -2.31
N ARG A 92 8.55 -3.03 -1.71
CA ARG A 92 9.81 -2.38 -1.31
C ARG A 92 10.58 -3.21 -0.29
N ARG A 93 9.91 -3.78 0.71
CA ARG A 93 10.55 -4.71 1.65
C ARG A 93 11.09 -5.97 0.96
N ALA A 94 10.36 -6.56 0.02
CA ALA A 94 10.82 -7.75 -0.72
C ALA A 94 12.05 -7.46 -1.58
N ALA A 95 12.09 -6.30 -2.25
CA ALA A 95 13.27 -5.84 -2.99
C ALA A 95 14.49 -5.72 -2.07
N LEU A 96 14.33 -5.13 -0.88
CA LEU A 96 15.42 -5.02 0.11
C LEU A 96 15.86 -6.39 0.67
N VAL A 97 14.93 -7.32 0.87
CA VAL A 97 15.26 -8.70 1.28
C VAL A 97 16.06 -9.41 0.19
N SER A 98 15.68 -9.27 -1.09
CA SER A 98 16.45 -9.84 -2.22
C SER A 98 17.83 -9.20 -2.33
N PHE A 99 17.92 -7.88 -2.22
CA PHE A 99 19.20 -7.16 -2.23
C PHE A 99 20.11 -7.63 -1.08
N ALA A 100 19.55 -7.73 0.12
CA ALA A 100 20.24 -8.22 1.30
C ALA A 100 20.69 -9.67 1.17
N TRP A 101 19.92 -10.55 0.52
CA TRP A 101 20.32 -11.93 0.25
C TRP A 101 21.61 -11.99 -0.58
N ASN A 102 21.74 -11.09 -1.55
CA ASN A 102 22.91 -11.03 -2.42
C ASN A 102 24.16 -10.43 -1.75
N LEU A 103 23.99 -9.32 -1.02
CA LEU A 103 25.09 -8.47 -0.58
C LEU A 103 25.30 -8.48 0.95
N GLY A 104 24.44 -9.20 1.66
CA GLY A 104 24.45 -9.35 3.10
C GLY A 104 23.41 -8.45 3.79
N PRO A 105 22.78 -8.94 4.88
CA PRO A 105 21.68 -8.24 5.55
C PRO A 105 22.09 -7.05 6.42
N ASN A 106 23.40 -6.80 6.57
CA ASN A 106 23.92 -5.69 7.36
C ASN A 106 24.27 -4.47 6.50
N PHE A 107 23.84 -4.39 5.24
CA PHE A 107 24.31 -3.36 4.30
C PHE A 107 24.00 -1.92 4.75
N TYR A 108 22.88 -1.70 5.44
CA TYR A 108 22.45 -0.35 5.82
C TYR A 108 23.46 0.32 6.76
N GLY A 109 23.96 1.49 6.36
CA GLY A 109 24.95 2.26 7.11
C GLY A 109 26.38 1.71 7.07
N ARG A 110 26.67 0.72 6.20
CA ARG A 110 28.03 0.19 6.00
C ARG A 110 28.76 0.88 4.87
N ASP A 111 30.09 0.87 4.97
CA ASP A 111 30.99 1.32 3.92
C ASP A 111 30.69 0.60 2.60
N GLY A 112 30.63 1.37 1.51
CA GLY A 112 30.25 0.91 0.17
C GLY A 112 28.75 0.86 -0.08
N PHE A 113 27.89 1.14 0.91
CA PHE A 113 26.44 1.18 0.79
C PHE A 113 25.84 2.57 1.11
N GLU A 114 26.62 3.63 0.94
CA GLU A 114 26.25 4.99 1.29
C GLU A 114 25.04 5.47 0.48
N SER A 115 25.04 5.25 -0.84
CA SER A 115 23.97 5.72 -1.73
C SER A 115 22.61 5.10 -1.39
N ILE A 116 22.53 3.78 -1.20
CA ILE A 116 21.27 3.12 -0.81
C ILE A 116 20.85 3.52 0.61
N SER A 117 21.81 3.65 1.53
CA SER A 117 21.52 4.07 2.90
C SER A 117 20.98 5.50 2.96
N GLU A 118 21.48 6.38 2.10
CA GLU A 118 21.02 7.76 1.99
C GLU A 118 19.60 7.83 1.44
N VAL A 119 19.29 7.13 0.34
CA VAL A 119 17.92 7.08 -0.21
C VAL A 119 16.93 6.54 0.83
N LEU A 120 17.29 5.48 1.57
CA LEU A 120 16.44 4.93 2.63
C LEU A 120 16.20 5.93 3.76
N ARG A 121 17.24 6.65 4.19
CA ARG A 121 17.14 7.66 5.25
C ARG A 121 16.33 8.88 4.81
N ALA A 122 16.56 9.36 3.59
CA ALA A 122 15.89 10.52 3.03
C ALA A 122 14.41 10.19 2.76
N GLY A 123 14.13 9.04 2.14
CA GLY A 123 12.78 8.56 1.85
C GLY A 123 11.90 8.34 3.09
N ALA A 124 12.50 7.95 4.22
CA ALA A 124 11.77 7.83 5.48
C ALA A 124 11.18 9.17 5.96
N LYS A 125 11.81 10.30 5.58
CA LYS A 125 11.34 11.65 5.87
C LYS A 125 10.49 12.21 4.74
N ASN A 126 10.92 12.01 3.50
CA ASN A 126 10.31 12.54 2.30
C ASN A 126 10.16 11.42 1.25
N PRO A 127 8.98 10.79 1.14
CA PRO A 127 8.77 9.61 0.30
C PRO A 127 9.11 9.77 -1.19
N GLU A 128 9.17 11.00 -1.71
CA GLU A 128 9.57 11.27 -3.10
C GLU A 128 11.00 10.75 -3.40
N GLU A 129 11.88 10.76 -2.40
CA GLU A 129 13.26 10.30 -2.52
C GLU A 129 13.36 8.82 -2.87
N TYR A 130 12.34 8.03 -2.52
CA TYR A 130 12.30 6.61 -2.85
C TYR A 130 12.27 6.34 -4.36
N ARG A 131 11.89 7.32 -5.20
CA ARG A 131 11.93 7.20 -6.67
C ARG A 131 13.33 7.01 -7.23
N ARG A 132 14.36 7.46 -6.50
CA ARG A 132 15.77 7.32 -6.91
C ARG A 132 16.32 5.91 -6.69
N MET A 133 15.60 5.07 -5.95
CA MET A 133 16.09 3.74 -5.55
C MET A 133 16.47 2.83 -6.73
N PRO A 134 15.69 2.74 -7.84
CA PRO A 134 16.07 1.87 -8.95
C PRO A 134 17.44 2.24 -9.55
N GLU A 135 17.73 3.53 -9.72
CA GLU A 135 19.03 4.01 -10.20
C GLU A 135 20.15 3.67 -9.20
N VAL A 136 19.89 3.88 -7.91
CA VAL A 136 20.84 3.57 -6.84
C VAL A 136 21.13 2.08 -6.74
N LEU A 137 20.12 1.21 -6.88
CA LEU A 137 20.31 -0.24 -6.97
C LEU A 137 21.24 -0.60 -8.14
N GLY A 138 21.13 0.10 -9.27
CA GLY A 138 21.99 -0.05 -10.44
C GLY A 138 23.48 0.20 -10.21
N LEU A 139 23.87 0.81 -9.07
CA LEU A 139 25.27 0.99 -8.69
C LEU A 139 25.91 -0.31 -8.14
N TYR A 140 25.10 -1.27 -7.70
CA TYR A 140 25.53 -2.50 -7.02
C TYR A 140 25.55 -3.70 -7.96
N THR A 141 26.27 -3.55 -9.07
CA THR A 141 26.34 -4.51 -10.19
C THR A 141 27.71 -5.15 -10.40
N LYS A 142 28.67 -4.89 -9.51
CA LYS A 142 30.05 -5.36 -9.60
C LYS A 142 30.38 -6.40 -8.54
N ALA A 143 31.23 -7.36 -8.89
CA ALA A 143 31.92 -8.24 -7.94
C ALA A 143 33.43 -8.18 -8.18
N LYS A 144 34.22 -7.97 -7.12
CA LYS A 144 35.69 -7.80 -7.21
C LYS A 144 36.12 -6.76 -8.25
N GLY A 145 35.34 -5.67 -8.39
CA GLY A 145 35.60 -4.59 -9.34
C GLY A 145 35.14 -4.84 -10.78
N VAL A 146 34.71 -6.06 -11.12
CA VAL A 146 34.22 -6.43 -12.45
C VAL A 146 32.71 -6.34 -12.50
N GLU A 147 32.19 -5.71 -13.54
CA GLU A 147 30.76 -5.61 -13.79
C GLU A 147 30.17 -6.96 -14.25
N LEU A 148 29.03 -7.35 -13.66
CA LEU A 148 28.38 -8.64 -13.94
C LEU A 148 26.98 -8.43 -14.51
N GLU A 149 26.72 -9.03 -15.67
CA GLU A 149 25.41 -8.93 -16.35
C GLU A 149 24.26 -9.47 -15.49
N GLY A 150 24.47 -10.60 -14.81
CA GLY A 150 23.46 -11.16 -13.90
C GLY A 150 23.09 -10.21 -12.76
N LEU A 151 24.04 -9.40 -12.26
CA LEU A 151 23.75 -8.40 -11.24
C LEU A 151 23.00 -7.20 -11.83
N LYS A 152 23.27 -6.78 -13.07
CA LYS A 152 22.47 -5.73 -13.73
C LYS A 152 21.00 -6.14 -13.82
N ILE A 153 20.74 -7.35 -14.32
CA ILE A 153 19.39 -7.91 -14.44
C ILE A 153 18.72 -7.97 -13.07
N ARG A 154 19.43 -8.44 -12.04
CA ARG A 154 18.92 -8.52 -10.67
C ARG A 154 18.56 -7.15 -10.09
N ARG A 155 19.45 -6.17 -10.19
CA ARG A 155 19.24 -4.82 -9.67
C ARG A 155 18.10 -4.11 -10.41
N ALA A 156 17.98 -4.32 -11.72
CA ALA A 156 16.86 -3.78 -12.51
C ALA A 156 15.51 -4.35 -12.06
N GLU A 157 15.41 -5.66 -11.83
CA GLU A 157 14.16 -6.27 -11.36
C GLU A 157 13.83 -5.89 -9.92
N GLU A 158 14.82 -5.82 -9.02
CA GLU A 158 14.62 -5.29 -7.67
C GLU A 158 14.11 -3.84 -7.70
N GLY A 159 14.65 -3.01 -8.61
CA GLY A 159 14.17 -1.66 -8.86
C GLY A 159 12.75 -1.62 -9.43
N ARG A 160 12.40 -2.54 -10.33
CA ARG A 160 11.04 -2.69 -10.85
C ARG A 160 10.06 -3.06 -9.74
N VAL A 161 10.40 -4.05 -8.91
CA VAL A 161 9.59 -4.47 -7.76
C VAL A 161 9.43 -3.32 -6.76
N TRP A 162 10.50 -2.57 -6.48
CA TRP A 162 10.48 -1.39 -5.63
C TRP A 162 9.50 -0.31 -6.12
N SER A 163 9.50 -0.05 -7.43
CA SER A 163 8.70 1.01 -8.06
C SER A 163 7.20 0.69 -8.10
N ARG A 164 6.81 -0.56 -7.81
CA ARG A 164 5.38 -0.94 -7.66
C ARG A 164 4.69 -0.29 -6.46
N GLU A 165 5.43 0.36 -5.59
CA GLU A 165 4.89 1.13 -4.45
C GLU A 165 5.30 2.60 -4.53
N ASP A 166 5.48 3.13 -5.73
CA ASP A 166 5.47 4.56 -5.98
C ASP A 166 4.03 5.05 -6.04
N ASP A 167 3.71 6.03 -5.17
CA ASP A 167 2.39 6.65 -5.06
C ASP A 167 2.19 7.75 -6.11
N GLY A 168 3.27 8.19 -6.75
CA GLY A 168 3.19 9.32 -7.65
C GLY A 168 3.11 10.66 -6.91
N GLU A 169 3.04 11.73 -7.70
CA GLU A 169 2.64 13.04 -7.21
C GLU A 169 1.13 13.20 -7.29
N MET A 170 0.57 13.93 -6.34
CA MET A 170 -0.83 14.30 -6.30
C MET A 170 -0.98 15.80 -6.12
N ILE A 171 -1.96 16.38 -6.78
CA ILE A 171 -2.37 17.77 -6.60
C ILE A 171 -3.70 17.75 -5.85
N PHE A 172 -3.66 18.28 -4.62
CA PHE A 172 -4.83 18.50 -3.81
C PHE A 172 -5.28 19.94 -4.02
N SER A 173 -6.43 20.13 -4.65
CA SER A 173 -7.04 21.43 -4.92
C SER A 173 -8.12 21.72 -3.90
N CYS A 174 -7.95 22.81 -3.15
CA CYS A 174 -8.89 23.24 -2.13
C CYS A 174 -10.21 23.69 -2.78
N SER A 175 -11.33 23.06 -2.43
CA SER A 175 -12.67 23.42 -2.93
C SER A 175 -13.45 24.28 -1.95
N ILE A 176 -13.11 24.22 -0.67
CA ILE A 176 -13.77 24.94 0.43
C ILE A 176 -12.69 25.42 1.40
N ALA A 177 -12.78 26.69 1.82
CA ALA A 177 -11.83 27.29 2.75
C ALA A 177 -11.58 26.37 3.96
N THR A 178 -10.33 26.01 4.20
CA THR A 178 -9.98 24.98 5.16
C THR A 178 -8.60 25.23 5.80
N PHE A 179 -8.09 24.23 6.50
CA PHE A 179 -6.80 24.28 7.16
C PHE A 179 -6.00 23.02 6.85
N LEU A 180 -4.70 23.19 6.64
CA LEU A 180 -3.72 22.15 7.00
C LEU A 180 -3.61 22.12 8.52
N GLN A 181 -3.48 20.94 9.10
CA GLN A 181 -3.52 20.75 10.55
C GLN A 181 -2.35 19.90 11.05
N LYS A 182 -1.72 20.24 12.17
CA LYS A 182 -0.67 19.41 12.79
C LYS A 182 -1.22 18.20 13.56
N ALA A 183 -2.54 18.06 13.67
CA ALA A 183 -3.20 16.89 14.25
C ALA A 183 -4.56 16.60 13.56
N PRO A 184 -5.03 15.34 13.57
CA PRO A 184 -6.25 14.92 12.91
C PRO A 184 -7.51 15.18 13.73
N ILE A 185 -7.69 16.44 14.15
CA ILE A 185 -8.84 16.92 14.91
C ILE A 185 -9.34 18.22 14.31
N SER A 186 -10.58 18.62 14.59
CA SER A 186 -11.12 19.87 14.04
C SER A 186 -10.21 21.06 14.34
N SER A 187 -9.93 21.88 13.31
CA SER A 187 -9.08 23.08 13.41
C SER A 187 -9.50 24.07 14.50
N ARG A 188 -10.75 24.02 14.97
CA ARG A 188 -11.24 24.83 16.11
C ARG A 188 -10.56 24.50 17.43
N TYR A 189 -9.97 23.31 17.54
CA TYR A 189 -9.23 22.86 18.72
C TYR A 189 -7.71 23.05 18.58
N LEU A 190 -7.24 23.57 17.44
CA LEU A 190 -5.83 23.81 17.18
C LEU A 190 -5.48 25.28 17.41
N SER A 191 -4.27 25.51 17.92
CA SER A 191 -3.68 26.85 18.01
C SER A 191 -3.38 27.41 16.61
N SER A 192 -3.03 28.69 16.54
CA SER A 192 -2.57 29.33 15.29
C SER A 192 -1.33 28.66 14.69
N GLU A 193 -0.43 28.11 15.51
CA GLU A 193 0.75 27.37 15.04
C GLU A 193 0.42 25.93 14.63
N GLY A 194 -0.67 25.37 15.17
CA GLY A 194 -1.13 24.02 14.88
C GLY A 194 -1.91 23.90 13.57
N ARG A 195 -2.15 25.00 12.86
CA ARG A 195 -2.95 25.02 11.63
C ARG A 195 -2.48 26.10 10.65
N GLN A 196 -2.68 25.87 9.37
CA GLN A 196 -2.41 26.85 8.31
C GLN A 196 -3.64 26.96 7.42
N GLY A 197 -4.17 28.17 7.25
CA GLY A 197 -5.35 28.42 6.42
C GLY A 197 -5.05 28.19 4.94
N ILE A 198 -6.04 27.66 4.22
CA ILE A 198 -6.01 27.43 2.78
C ILE A 198 -7.34 27.90 2.20
N GLU A 199 -7.28 28.77 1.20
CA GLU A 199 -8.44 29.34 0.50
C GLU A 199 -8.86 28.47 -0.70
N PRO A 200 -10.14 28.53 -1.12
CA PRO A 200 -10.60 27.85 -2.31
C PRO A 200 -9.79 28.23 -3.55
N GLY A 201 -9.40 27.23 -4.34
CA GLY A 201 -8.57 27.38 -5.54
C GLY A 201 -7.06 27.25 -5.28
N GLU A 202 -6.60 27.31 -4.03
CA GLU A 202 -5.21 26.98 -3.71
C GLU A 202 -4.94 25.49 -3.86
N THR A 203 -3.71 25.15 -4.25
CA THR A 203 -3.27 23.77 -4.50
C THR A 203 -2.06 23.43 -3.66
N ILE A 204 -1.96 22.16 -3.25
CA ILE A 204 -0.76 21.61 -2.62
C ILE A 204 -0.31 20.36 -3.38
N GLU A 205 1.00 20.22 -3.57
CA GLU A 205 1.62 19.03 -4.15
C GLU A 205 1.95 18.03 -3.03
N VAL A 206 1.47 16.81 -3.18
CA VAL A 206 1.52 15.74 -2.17
C VAL A 206 2.22 14.52 -2.77
N VAL A 207 3.12 13.91 -2.00
CA VAL A 207 3.92 12.74 -2.43
C VAL A 207 3.63 11.47 -1.62
N ALA A 208 2.79 11.59 -0.59
CA ALA A 208 2.28 10.44 0.16
C ALA A 208 1.01 10.83 0.91
N ALA A 209 0.07 9.89 1.00
CA ALA A 209 -1.16 10.05 1.75
C ALA A 209 -1.40 8.83 2.67
N ASP A 210 -1.54 9.04 3.98
CA ASP A 210 -1.80 7.98 4.96
C ASP A 210 -3.19 8.18 5.59
N SER A 211 -4.11 7.24 5.36
CA SER A 211 -5.44 7.31 5.96
C SER A 211 -5.42 7.05 7.46
N LEU A 212 -6.44 7.55 8.13
CA LEU A 212 -6.75 7.25 9.53
C LEU A 212 -7.98 6.36 9.62
N PRO A 213 -8.08 5.49 10.64
CA PRO A 213 -9.21 4.58 10.77
C PRO A 213 -10.50 5.36 11.09
N ALA A 214 -11.59 5.06 10.40
CA ALA A 214 -12.92 5.62 10.67
C ALA A 214 -12.89 7.16 10.85
N SER A 215 -12.16 7.84 9.96
CA SER A 215 -11.88 9.26 10.03
C SER A 215 -11.87 9.88 8.62
N PRO A 216 -12.47 11.06 8.43
CA PRO A 216 -12.39 11.82 7.19
C PRO A 216 -11.09 12.63 7.10
N TYR A 217 -10.25 12.57 8.14
CA TYR A 217 -8.93 13.19 8.12
C TYR A 217 -7.90 12.23 7.51
N GLN A 218 -6.95 12.80 6.78
CA GLN A 218 -5.86 12.06 6.15
C GLN A 218 -4.55 12.79 6.39
N TRP A 219 -3.49 12.04 6.71
CA TRP A 219 -2.14 12.58 6.70
C TRP A 219 -1.66 12.71 5.26
N ILE A 220 -1.01 13.82 4.95
CA ILE A 220 -0.34 14.06 3.68
C ILE A 220 1.11 14.44 3.96
N THR A 221 1.99 14.14 3.00
CA THR A 221 3.37 14.62 2.98
C THR A 221 3.54 15.57 1.81
N ILE A 222 3.91 16.82 2.10
CA ILE A 222 4.05 17.86 1.08
C ILE A 222 5.36 17.66 0.31
N LYS A 223 5.28 17.71 -1.02
CA LYS A 223 6.41 17.62 -1.96
C LYS A 223 7.51 18.61 -1.62
N GLY A 224 8.77 18.22 -1.79
CA GLY A 224 9.97 19.05 -1.54
C GLY A 224 10.28 19.34 -0.07
N SER A 225 9.28 19.67 0.76
CA SER A 225 9.49 19.93 2.20
C SER A 225 9.57 18.64 3.03
N GLY A 226 8.87 17.58 2.62
CA GLY A 226 8.68 16.38 3.43
C GLY A 226 7.82 16.62 4.68
N GLU A 227 7.23 17.81 4.84
CA GLU A 227 6.41 18.11 6.01
C GLU A 227 5.12 17.30 5.98
N ARG A 228 4.77 16.74 7.14
CA ARG A 228 3.51 16.05 7.34
C ARG A 228 2.46 16.99 7.92
N TRP A 229 1.31 16.99 7.28
CA TRP A 229 0.12 17.72 7.67
C TRP A 229 -1.08 16.80 7.61
N THR A 230 -2.14 17.13 8.34
CA THR A 230 -3.44 16.51 8.18
C THR A 230 -4.36 17.42 7.39
N VAL A 231 -5.13 16.84 6.49
CA VAL A 231 -6.23 17.48 5.76
C VAL A 231 -7.56 16.85 6.14
N TYR A 232 -8.65 17.63 6.07
CA TYR A 232 -10.01 17.11 6.09
C TYR A 232 -10.44 16.81 4.66
N GLN A 233 -10.45 15.53 4.28
CA GLN A 233 -10.60 15.08 2.88
C GLN A 233 -11.79 15.73 2.13
N PRO A 234 -12.99 15.93 2.74
CA PRO A 234 -14.12 16.53 2.06
C PRO A 234 -13.94 17.94 1.47
N HIS A 235 -12.86 18.65 1.82
CA HIS A 235 -12.56 19.98 1.28
C HIS A 235 -11.58 19.97 0.10
N TRP A 236 -11.18 18.80 -0.38
CA TRP A 236 -10.13 18.67 -1.39
C TRP A 236 -10.61 17.85 -2.59
N LEU A 237 -10.26 18.33 -3.78
CA LEU A 237 -10.31 17.57 -5.01
C LEU A 237 -8.89 17.08 -5.30
N VAL A 238 -8.71 15.78 -5.52
CA VAL A 238 -7.40 15.18 -5.72
C VAL A 238 -7.25 14.71 -7.16
N LYS A 239 -6.12 15.03 -7.77
CA LYS A 239 -5.68 14.45 -9.05
C LYS A 239 -4.27 13.93 -8.89
N ALA A 240 -3.98 12.73 -9.37
CA ALA A 240 -2.64 12.18 -9.39
C ALA A 240 -1.90 12.56 -10.68
N GLU A 241 -0.59 12.32 -10.74
CA GLU A 241 0.15 12.26 -11.99
C GLU A 241 -0.37 11.13 -12.89
N GLY A 242 -0.22 11.30 -14.20
CA GLY A 242 -0.69 10.33 -15.20
C GLY A 242 -2.01 10.71 -15.88
N GLU A 243 -2.45 9.86 -16.80
CA GLU A 243 -3.59 10.13 -17.67
C GLU A 243 -4.92 9.77 -17.01
N GLU A 244 -5.94 10.59 -17.23
CA GLU A 244 -7.32 10.22 -16.93
C GLU A 244 -7.77 9.13 -17.92
N VAL A 245 -8.11 7.96 -17.41
CA VAL A 245 -8.50 6.80 -18.23
C VAL A 245 -9.92 6.39 -17.87
N GLU A 246 -10.81 6.46 -18.85
CA GLU A 246 -12.20 6.00 -18.73
C GLU A 246 -12.27 4.47 -18.61
N PRO A 247 -13.26 3.91 -17.90
CA PRO A 247 -13.37 2.47 -17.76
C PRO A 247 -13.79 1.85 -19.10
N VAL A 248 -13.13 0.75 -19.48
CA VAL A 248 -13.59 -0.10 -20.58
C VAL A 248 -14.37 -1.26 -19.99
N GLU A 249 -15.61 -1.48 -20.43
CA GLU A 249 -16.45 -2.56 -19.92
C GLU A 249 -15.75 -3.93 -20.12
N GLY A 250 -15.51 -4.64 -19.00
CA GLY A 250 -14.78 -5.92 -19.00
C GLY A 250 -13.27 -5.79 -19.31
N GLY A 251 -12.75 -4.57 -19.45
CA GLY A 251 -11.32 -4.30 -19.65
C GLY A 251 -10.50 -4.43 -18.36
N PRO A 252 -9.17 -4.57 -18.48
CA PRO A 252 -8.28 -4.60 -17.32
C PRO A 252 -8.23 -3.25 -16.61
N ILE A 253 -8.04 -3.28 -15.30
CA ILE A 253 -7.79 -2.09 -14.48
C ILE A 253 -6.29 -1.98 -14.21
N ASP A 254 -5.68 -0.87 -14.60
CA ASP A 254 -4.34 -0.54 -14.15
C ASP A 254 -4.41 0.09 -12.76
N TRP A 255 -4.30 -0.77 -11.73
CA TRP A 255 -4.26 -0.35 -10.33
C TRP A 255 -3.06 0.56 -9.98
N SER A 256 -2.13 0.78 -10.91
CA SER A 256 -1.05 1.76 -10.75
C SER A 256 -1.40 3.17 -11.18
N ASN A 257 -2.40 3.33 -12.05
CA ASN A 257 -2.89 4.65 -12.46
C ASN A 257 -4.03 5.10 -11.53
N PHE A 258 -3.73 5.98 -10.58
CA PHE A 258 -4.74 6.51 -9.65
C PHE A 258 -5.85 7.34 -10.33
N ASN A 259 -5.60 7.88 -11.52
CA ASN A 259 -6.61 8.62 -12.29
C ASN A 259 -7.51 7.72 -13.15
N GLN A 260 -7.21 6.42 -13.25
CA GLN A 260 -8.09 5.49 -13.96
C GLN A 260 -9.39 5.31 -13.18
N ARG A 261 -10.50 5.36 -13.91
CA ARG A 261 -11.83 5.00 -13.40
C ARG A 261 -12.01 3.49 -13.38
N ILE A 262 -12.49 2.96 -12.24
CA ILE A 262 -12.87 1.54 -12.07
C ILE A 262 -14.22 1.29 -12.71
N THR A 263 -15.16 2.20 -12.47
CA THR A 263 -16.49 2.28 -13.10
C THR A 263 -16.80 3.74 -13.42
N LYS A 264 -18.06 4.14 -13.62
CA LYS A 264 -18.39 5.47 -14.15
C LYS A 264 -17.88 6.63 -13.29
N TYR A 265 -17.87 6.48 -11.97
CA TYR A 265 -17.55 7.60 -11.08
C TYR A 265 -16.39 7.38 -10.12
N LEU A 266 -16.05 6.14 -9.83
CA LEU A 266 -15.07 5.81 -8.80
C LEU A 266 -13.70 5.57 -9.44
N THR A 267 -12.68 6.28 -8.97
CA THR A 267 -11.29 6.13 -9.43
C THR A 267 -10.51 5.11 -8.60
N VAL A 268 -9.43 4.59 -9.17
CA VAL A 268 -8.43 3.78 -8.46
C VAL A 268 -7.90 4.54 -7.24
N GLY A 269 -7.58 5.83 -7.39
CA GLY A 269 -7.07 6.68 -6.32
C GLY A 269 -8.04 6.81 -5.15
N GLU A 270 -9.34 7.01 -5.41
CA GLU A 270 -10.37 7.07 -4.36
C GLU A 270 -10.53 5.74 -3.62
N VAL A 271 -10.50 4.60 -4.31
CA VAL A 271 -10.62 3.29 -3.65
C VAL A 271 -9.39 2.95 -2.84
N LEU A 272 -8.21 3.20 -3.39
CA LEU A 272 -6.94 2.90 -2.74
C LEU A 272 -6.50 4.01 -1.77
N GLN A 273 -7.26 5.10 -1.68
CA GLN A 273 -6.96 6.26 -0.85
C GLN A 273 -5.55 6.81 -1.10
N TRP A 274 -5.16 6.79 -2.38
CA TRP A 274 -3.88 7.31 -2.88
C TRP A 274 -2.64 6.66 -2.25
N ASP A 275 -2.76 5.38 -1.89
CA ASP A 275 -1.71 4.57 -1.26
C ASP A 275 -1.52 3.27 -2.05
N SER A 276 -0.43 3.20 -2.81
CA SER A 276 -0.11 2.08 -3.71
C SER A 276 0.08 0.75 -2.97
N ARG A 277 0.36 0.78 -1.66
CA ARG A 277 0.42 -0.41 -0.80
C ARG A 277 -0.94 -1.11 -0.69
N ARG A 278 -2.03 -0.42 -1.08
CA ARG A 278 -3.38 -0.95 -1.08
C ARG A 278 -3.77 -1.67 -2.36
N ARG A 279 -2.94 -1.70 -3.40
CA ARG A 279 -3.28 -2.35 -4.67
C ARG A 279 -3.70 -3.82 -4.46
N PRO A 280 -4.88 -4.26 -4.95
CA PRO A 280 -5.24 -5.67 -4.95
C PRO A 280 -4.33 -6.43 -5.92
N SER A 281 -4.32 -7.76 -5.81
CA SER A 281 -3.67 -8.58 -6.83
C SER A 281 -4.61 -8.75 -8.02
N ASN A 282 -4.10 -8.67 -9.25
CA ASN A 282 -4.91 -8.92 -10.45
C ASN A 282 -5.49 -10.35 -10.43
N GLY A 283 -6.76 -10.49 -10.77
CA GLY A 283 -7.55 -11.71 -10.69
C GLY A 283 -7.90 -12.17 -9.27
N SER A 284 -7.72 -11.33 -8.25
CA SER A 284 -8.07 -11.69 -6.86
C SER A 284 -9.55 -11.52 -6.58
N LYS A 285 -10.04 -12.24 -5.57
CA LYS A 285 -11.41 -12.03 -5.07
C LYS A 285 -11.62 -10.59 -4.61
N GLU A 286 -10.63 -9.99 -3.95
CA GLU A 286 -10.72 -8.60 -3.51
C GLU A 286 -10.91 -7.63 -4.68
N GLU A 287 -10.24 -7.87 -5.82
CA GLU A 287 -10.44 -7.09 -7.04
C GLU A 287 -11.87 -7.22 -7.56
N GLU A 288 -12.40 -8.44 -7.65
CA GLU A 288 -13.77 -8.71 -8.09
C GLU A 288 -14.80 -7.99 -7.20
N GLU A 289 -14.61 -8.04 -5.88
CA GLU A 289 -15.48 -7.39 -4.91
C GLU A 289 -15.41 -5.86 -5.01
N ILE A 290 -14.23 -5.28 -5.22
CA ILE A 290 -14.08 -3.83 -5.45
C ILE A 290 -14.87 -3.40 -6.69
N ILE A 291 -14.74 -4.13 -7.79
CA ILE A 291 -15.46 -3.84 -9.04
C ILE A 291 -16.98 -3.96 -8.83
N SER A 292 -17.42 -4.99 -8.10
CA SER A 292 -18.84 -5.18 -7.75
C SER A 292 -19.39 -4.02 -6.92
N LEU A 293 -18.65 -3.61 -5.88
CA LEU A 293 -18.99 -2.48 -5.02
C LEU A 293 -18.99 -1.14 -5.79
N ALA A 294 -18.04 -0.93 -6.70
CA ALA A 294 -17.98 0.26 -7.54
C ALA A 294 -19.23 0.39 -8.44
N LYS A 295 -19.73 -0.73 -8.98
CA LYS A 295 -21.02 -0.74 -9.73
C LYS A 295 -22.20 -0.34 -8.84
N GLN A 296 -22.23 -0.76 -7.58
CA GLN A 296 -23.26 -0.33 -6.63
C GLN A 296 -23.13 1.16 -6.28
N PHE A 297 -21.90 1.64 -6.13
CA PHE A 297 -21.61 3.06 -5.91
C PHE A 297 -22.11 3.93 -7.07
N ASP A 298 -21.96 3.49 -8.32
CA ASP A 298 -22.49 4.21 -9.47
C ASP A 298 -24.01 4.39 -9.37
N LEU A 299 -24.75 3.32 -9.03
CA LEU A 299 -26.20 3.38 -8.86
C LEU A 299 -26.60 4.32 -7.72
N ILE A 300 -25.85 4.30 -6.61
CA ILE A 300 -26.05 5.22 -5.48
C ILE A 300 -25.87 6.67 -5.96
N ARG A 301 -24.77 6.97 -6.67
CA ARG A 301 -24.44 8.32 -7.14
C ARG A 301 -25.45 8.85 -8.15
N GLU A 302 -25.92 8.01 -9.06
CA GLU A 302 -26.98 8.36 -10.02
C GLU A 302 -28.32 8.64 -9.34
N ALA A 303 -28.70 7.81 -8.37
CA ALA A 303 -29.97 7.98 -7.68
C ALA A 303 -29.96 9.11 -6.64
N TRP A 304 -28.80 9.41 -6.05
CA TRP A 304 -28.62 10.58 -5.18
C TRP A 304 -28.71 11.87 -5.99
N GLY A 305 -28.16 11.87 -7.22
CA GLY A 305 -28.20 13.02 -8.12
C GLY A 305 -27.17 14.11 -7.81
N GLY A 306 -26.23 13.82 -6.91
CA GLY A 306 -25.18 14.74 -6.48
C GLY A 306 -23.81 14.05 -6.32
N PRO A 307 -22.72 14.83 -6.17
CA PRO A 307 -21.39 14.29 -5.92
C PRO A 307 -21.30 13.56 -4.58
N ILE A 308 -20.64 12.41 -4.59
CA ILE A 308 -20.34 11.60 -3.40
C ILE A 308 -18.83 11.35 -3.39
N GLY A 309 -18.17 11.69 -2.29
CA GLY A 309 -16.75 11.43 -2.09
C GLY A 309 -16.50 10.19 -1.22
N VAL A 310 -15.26 9.70 -1.24
CA VAL A 310 -14.81 8.50 -0.52
C VAL A 310 -13.69 8.86 0.46
N VAL A 311 -13.86 8.55 1.74
CA VAL A 311 -12.83 8.74 2.77
C VAL A 311 -12.08 7.47 3.16
N SER A 312 -12.61 6.31 2.78
CA SER A 312 -11.94 5.01 2.92
C SER A 312 -12.52 3.99 1.95
N GLY A 313 -11.66 3.21 1.30
CA GLY A 313 -12.05 2.12 0.41
C GLY A 313 -11.33 0.82 0.73
N TYR A 314 -10.82 0.12 -0.28
CA TYR A 314 -10.09 -1.13 -0.08
C TYR A 314 -8.84 -0.91 0.76
N ARG A 315 -8.63 -1.80 1.73
CA ARG A 315 -7.51 -1.71 2.67
C ARG A 315 -7.00 -3.10 3.02
N PRO A 316 -5.92 -3.60 2.38
CA PRO A 316 -5.39 -4.93 2.67
C PRO A 316 -4.97 -5.05 4.13
N ASP A 317 -4.96 -6.28 4.64
CA ASP A 317 -4.79 -6.59 6.06
C ASP A 317 -3.57 -5.90 6.71
N ALA A 318 -2.43 -5.84 6.01
CA ALA A 318 -1.23 -5.17 6.51
C ALA A 318 -1.47 -3.67 6.78
N VAL A 319 -2.07 -2.97 5.81
CA VAL A 319 -2.40 -1.53 5.95
C VAL A 319 -3.54 -1.34 6.95
N ASN A 320 -4.53 -2.26 6.97
CA ASN A 320 -5.64 -2.21 7.92
C ASN A 320 -5.14 -2.23 9.36
N ARG A 321 -4.14 -3.05 9.67
CA ARG A 321 -3.56 -3.11 11.02
C ARG A 321 -2.70 -1.91 11.36
N GLU A 322 -1.91 -1.41 10.40
CA GLU A 322 -1.09 -0.19 10.56
C GLU A 322 -1.96 0.98 11.01
N VAL A 323 -3.13 1.15 10.40
CA VAL A 323 -4.07 2.22 10.77
C VAL A 323 -4.95 1.85 11.97
N GLY A 324 -4.81 0.68 12.60
CA GLY A 324 -5.63 0.28 13.76
C GLY A 324 -7.06 -0.17 13.43
N GLY A 325 -7.30 -0.64 12.21
CA GLY A 325 -8.57 -1.21 11.78
C GLY A 325 -8.87 -2.60 12.36
N VAL A 326 -10.14 -3.02 12.24
CA VAL A 326 -10.64 -4.31 12.77
C VAL A 326 -10.35 -5.45 11.79
N ALA A 327 -9.91 -6.61 12.27
CA ALA A 327 -9.52 -7.76 11.44
C ALA A 327 -10.67 -8.36 10.61
N ALA A 328 -11.92 -8.25 11.10
CA ALA A 328 -13.11 -8.70 10.38
C ALA A 328 -13.72 -7.62 9.45
N SER A 329 -12.99 -6.53 9.18
CA SER A 329 -13.49 -5.43 8.36
C SER A 329 -13.71 -5.85 6.90
N TYR A 330 -14.84 -5.41 6.34
CA TYR A 330 -15.16 -5.61 4.92
C TYR A 330 -14.28 -4.77 3.99
N HIS A 331 -13.59 -3.73 4.48
CA HIS A 331 -12.57 -3.00 3.72
C HIS A 331 -11.39 -3.91 3.29
N ILE A 332 -11.06 -4.93 4.10
CA ILE A 332 -9.99 -5.91 3.79
C ILE A 332 -10.40 -6.84 2.65
N ARG A 333 -11.70 -6.98 2.41
CA ARG A 333 -12.28 -7.89 1.40
C ARG A 333 -12.63 -7.19 0.10
N GLY A 334 -12.40 -5.88 -0.02
CA GLY A 334 -12.84 -5.11 -1.18
C GLY A 334 -14.32 -4.74 -1.18
N MET A 335 -15.01 -4.99 -0.06
CA MET A 335 -16.48 -4.98 0.01
C MET A 335 -17.06 -3.76 0.73
N ALA A 336 -16.25 -2.76 1.11
CA ALA A 336 -16.74 -1.61 1.88
C ALA A 336 -16.16 -0.26 1.41
N LEU A 337 -17.01 0.78 1.50
CA LEU A 337 -16.64 2.18 1.33
C LEU A 337 -17.16 3.01 2.53
N ASP A 338 -16.34 3.95 2.98
CA ASP A 338 -16.79 5.06 3.81
C ASP A 338 -16.97 6.28 2.89
N VAL A 339 -18.20 6.76 2.75
CA VAL A 339 -18.60 7.76 1.75
C VAL A 339 -19.24 8.98 2.40
N TYR A 340 -19.29 10.11 1.69
CA TYR A 340 -19.98 11.31 2.16
C TYR A 340 -20.61 12.08 0.99
N PRO A 341 -21.79 12.70 1.17
CA PRO A 341 -22.38 13.54 0.15
C PRO A 341 -21.67 14.91 0.16
N VAL A 342 -21.12 15.33 -0.98
CA VAL A 342 -20.32 16.56 -1.04
C VAL A 342 -21.25 17.77 -0.97
N GLY A 343 -21.04 18.65 0.01
CA GLY A 343 -21.83 19.88 0.20
C GLY A 343 -23.23 19.66 0.78
N GLU A 344 -23.59 18.43 1.15
CA GLU A 344 -24.92 18.09 1.67
C GLU A 344 -24.87 17.42 3.05
N SER A 345 -26.05 17.23 3.66
CA SER A 345 -26.14 16.67 5.01
C SER A 345 -25.86 15.17 5.03
N CYS A 346 -24.79 14.77 5.72
CA CYS A 346 -24.51 13.35 6.00
C CYS A 346 -25.72 12.63 6.61
N LYS A 347 -26.41 13.25 7.58
CA LYS A 347 -27.59 12.65 8.23
C LYS A 347 -28.74 12.41 7.25
N ALA A 348 -28.96 13.33 6.32
CA ALA A 348 -29.98 13.16 5.28
C ALA A 348 -29.61 12.02 4.33
N PHE A 349 -28.33 11.94 3.93
CA PHE A 349 -27.82 10.88 3.07
C PHE A 349 -27.89 9.50 3.73
N HIS A 350 -27.48 9.36 4.99
CA HIS A 350 -27.62 8.12 5.76
C HIS A 350 -29.08 7.66 5.84
N LYS A 351 -30.01 8.58 6.17
CA LYS A 351 -31.45 8.29 6.21
C LYS A 351 -32.01 7.90 4.85
N TRP A 352 -31.47 8.46 3.78
CA TRP A 352 -31.86 8.12 2.41
C TRP A 352 -31.37 6.72 2.02
N LEU A 353 -30.12 6.38 2.35
CA LEU A 353 -29.53 5.04 2.16
C LEU A 353 -30.20 3.97 3.00
N SER A 354 -30.65 4.28 4.22
CA SER A 354 -31.28 3.30 5.13
C SER A 354 -32.59 2.70 4.61
N ARG A 355 -33.10 3.20 3.47
CA ARG A 355 -34.30 2.70 2.78
C ARG A 355 -34.00 2.12 1.39
N ARG A 356 -32.71 2.10 1.00
CA ARG A 356 -32.24 1.82 -0.37
C ARG A 356 -30.99 0.95 -0.42
N TRP A 357 -30.44 0.56 0.72
CA TRP A 357 -29.28 -0.31 0.82
C TRP A 357 -29.66 -1.60 1.52
N THR A 358 -29.28 -2.75 0.97
CA THR A 358 -29.55 -4.06 1.59
C THR A 358 -28.35 -4.65 2.33
N GLY A 359 -27.15 -4.12 2.12
CA GLY A 359 -25.94 -4.57 2.82
C GLY A 359 -25.79 -3.98 4.22
N GLY A 360 -24.57 -3.97 4.74
CA GLY A 360 -24.25 -3.32 6.01
C GLY A 360 -24.26 -1.80 5.86
N LEU A 361 -24.86 -1.09 6.83
CA LEU A 361 -24.93 0.37 6.87
C LEU A 361 -24.47 0.91 8.23
N GLY A 362 -23.41 1.71 8.26
CA GLY A 362 -22.92 2.34 9.49
C GLY A 362 -23.16 3.85 9.52
N ASP A 363 -23.75 4.35 10.60
CA ASP A 363 -23.89 5.78 10.87
C ASP A 363 -22.59 6.35 11.44
N GLY A 364 -21.75 6.88 10.55
CA GLY A 364 -20.53 7.60 10.87
C GLY A 364 -20.69 9.12 10.83
N CYS A 365 -21.93 9.66 10.81
CA CYS A 365 -22.13 11.07 10.46
C CYS A 365 -21.58 12.06 11.49
N SER A 366 -21.46 11.66 12.76
CA SER A 366 -20.73 12.43 13.79
C SER A 366 -19.25 12.60 13.46
N ARG A 367 -18.71 11.65 12.69
CA ARG A 367 -17.33 11.61 12.18
C ARG A 367 -17.23 12.07 10.73
N GLY A 368 -18.33 12.38 10.04
CA GLY A 368 -18.32 12.96 8.69
C GLY A 368 -18.39 11.96 7.53
N PHE A 369 -18.84 10.72 7.75
CA PHE A 369 -19.03 9.74 6.68
C PHE A 369 -20.23 8.81 6.95
N VAL A 370 -20.62 8.05 5.94
CA VAL A 370 -21.55 6.91 6.02
C VAL A 370 -20.81 5.68 5.54
N HIS A 371 -20.85 4.61 6.33
CA HIS A 371 -20.25 3.34 5.93
C HIS A 371 -21.26 2.51 5.15
N ILE A 372 -20.84 1.95 4.01
CA ILE A 372 -21.59 0.93 3.27
C ILE A 372 -20.70 -0.28 3.02
N ASP A 373 -21.27 -1.47 3.14
CA ASP A 373 -20.61 -2.70 2.69
C ASP A 373 -21.59 -3.70 2.05
N THR A 374 -21.07 -4.56 1.17
CA THR A 374 -21.84 -5.52 0.36
C THR A 374 -22.01 -6.88 1.04
N ARG A 375 -21.85 -6.98 2.37
CA ARG A 375 -22.13 -8.23 3.08
C ARG A 375 -23.55 -8.73 2.77
N ASP A 376 -23.72 -10.04 2.83
CA ASP A 376 -25.00 -10.71 2.52
C ASP A 376 -25.58 -10.31 1.15
N GLU A 377 -24.71 -10.18 0.14
CA GLU A 377 -25.08 -9.75 -1.22
C GLU A 377 -25.75 -8.36 -1.24
N GLY A 378 -25.28 -7.48 -0.37
CA GLY A 378 -25.74 -6.11 -0.23
C GLY A 378 -25.69 -5.35 -1.54
N ARG A 379 -26.82 -4.70 -1.88
CA ARG A 379 -27.00 -3.96 -3.12
C ARG A 379 -27.85 -2.72 -2.92
N PHE A 380 -27.74 -1.80 -3.86
CA PHE A 380 -28.60 -0.64 -3.96
C PHE A 380 -29.96 -1.02 -4.55
N ALA A 381 -31.03 -0.46 -3.98
CA ALA A 381 -32.39 -0.54 -4.45
C ALA A 381 -32.87 0.89 -4.79
N PRO A 382 -33.27 1.16 -6.05
CA PRO A 382 -33.76 2.49 -6.44
C PRO A 382 -35.01 2.93 -5.67
N ARG A 383 -35.88 1.97 -5.33
CA ARG A 383 -37.10 2.18 -4.55
C ARG A 383 -36.78 2.23 -3.05
N ALA A 384 -37.56 3.03 -2.32
CA ALA A 384 -37.38 3.26 -0.89
C ALA A 384 -38.02 2.16 -0.01
N ASP A 385 -37.86 0.90 -0.39
CA ASP A 385 -38.47 -0.29 0.23
C ASP A 385 -37.43 -1.33 0.70
N ALA A 386 -36.15 -1.10 0.45
CA ALA A 386 -35.06 -1.91 0.99
C ALA A 386 -34.75 -1.58 2.46
N ARG A 387 -34.06 -2.50 3.13
CA ARG A 387 -33.55 -2.33 4.49
C ARG A 387 -32.16 -2.94 4.60
N PRO A 388 -31.21 -2.28 5.28
CA PRO A 388 -29.88 -2.85 5.53
C PRO A 388 -29.99 -4.17 6.30
N CYS A 389 -29.14 -5.14 5.97
CA CYS A 389 -29.07 -6.40 6.73
C CYS A 389 -28.59 -6.18 8.17
N CYS A 390 -27.78 -5.13 8.40
CA CYS A 390 -27.41 -4.65 9.71
C CYS A 390 -27.14 -3.14 9.73
N VAL A 391 -27.34 -2.53 10.89
CA VAL A 391 -27.09 -1.10 11.13
C VAL A 391 -26.34 -0.91 12.45
N TRP A 392 -25.35 -0.01 12.47
CA TRP A 392 -24.61 0.37 13.68
C TRP A 392 -24.22 1.85 13.63
N SER A 393 -23.63 2.37 14.72
CA SER A 393 -23.13 3.74 14.80
C SER A 393 -21.67 3.75 15.28
N TYR A 394 -20.92 4.79 14.89
CA TYR A 394 -19.50 4.95 15.22
C TYR A 394 -19.24 5.85 16.42
#